data_AF-A0A962IG96-F1
#
_entry.id   AF-A0A962IG96-F1
#
_cell.length_a   1.000
_cell.length_b   1.000
_cell.length_c   1.000
_cell.angle_alpha   90.00
_cell.angle_beta   90.00
_cell.angle_gamma   90.00
#
_symmetry.space_group_name_H-M   'P 1'
#
loop_
_entity.id
_entity.type
_entity.pdbx_description
1 polymer ?
#
loop_
_entity_poly.entity_id
_entity_poly.type
_entity_poly.pdbx_seq_one_letter_code
_entity_poly.pdbx_strand_id
1 'polypeptide(L)' 'MISGLRLARLDAERATGCSVVTTWAANGVIPINHAEPHLVADFDDTYIRGADGRWRIERREISRIFVAQDNTGPVGG' A
#
# COMPACT_ATOMS: atom_id res chain seq x y z
N MET A 1 -7.71 -1.86 -2.22
CA MET A 1 -7.41 -1.93 -3.66
C MET A 1 -6.02 -1.34 -3.89
N ILE A 2 -5.22 -1.95 -4.74
CA ILE A 2 -3.92 -1.42 -5.20
C ILE A 2 -4.05 -1.18 -6.69
N SER A 3 -3.58 -0.03 -7.18
CA SER A 3 -3.61 0.35 -8.59
C SER A 3 -2.37 1.15 -8.97
N GLY A 4 -2.16 1.39 -10.26
CA GLY A 4 -1.05 2.22 -10.76
C GLY A 4 0.35 1.66 -10.49
N LEU A 5 0.50 0.35 -10.21
CA LEU A 5 1.78 -0.26 -9.89
C LEU A 5 2.80 -0.05 -11.03
N ARG A 6 3.86 0.70 -10.73
CA ARG A 6 5.03 0.89 -11.58
C ARG A 6 6.26 0.34 -10.88
N LEU A 7 6.92 -0.62 -11.50
CA LEU A 7 8.15 -1.24 -11.00
C LEU A 7 9.37 -0.72 -11.77
N ALA A 8 10.50 -0.56 -11.07
CA ALA A 8 11.81 -0.34 -11.66
C ALA A 8 12.80 -1.35 -11.07
N ARG A 9 13.44 -2.16 -11.91
CA ARG A 9 14.47 -3.10 -11.48
C ARG A 9 15.78 -2.33 -11.27
N LEU A 10 16.41 -2.49 -10.12
CA LEU A 10 17.73 -1.90 -9.83
C LEU A 10 18.84 -2.88 -10.25
N ASP A 11 18.72 -4.14 -9.85
CA ASP A 11 19.70 -5.19 -10.15
C ASP A 11 19.05 -6.59 -10.17
N ALA A 12 19.86 -7.65 -10.08
CA ALA A 12 19.39 -9.03 -10.05
C ALA A 12 18.33 -9.29 -8.96
N GLU A 13 18.56 -8.75 -7.76
CA GLU A 13 17.91 -9.07 -6.50
C GLU A 13 17.24 -7.85 -5.82
N ARG A 14 17.35 -6.64 -6.40
CA ARG A 14 16.69 -5.41 -5.92
C ARG A 14 15.78 -4.75 -6.98
N ALA A 15 14.65 -4.21 -6.52
CA ALA A 15 13.73 -3.41 -7.32
C ALA A 15 13.06 -2.34 -6.44
N THR A 16 12.50 -1.30 -7.07
CA THR A 16 11.58 -0.37 -6.42
C THR A 16 10.19 -0.46 -7.06
N GLY A 17 9.17 -0.03 -6.32
CA GLY A 17 7.82 0.12 -6.85
C GLY A 17 7.13 1.34 -6.28
N CYS A 18 6.29 1.96 -7.09
CA CYS A 18 5.31 2.96 -6.66
C CYS A 18 3.91 2.44 -7.00
N SER A 19 2.94 2.60 -6.09
CA SER A 19 1.54 2.23 -6.33
C SER A 19 0.58 3.07 -5.49
N VAL A 20 -0.62 3.29 -6.02
CA VAL A 20 -1.71 3.95 -5.28
C VAL A 20 -2.51 2.88 -4.53
N VAL A 21 -2.74 3.10 -3.24
CA VAL A 21 -3.53 2.21 -2.39
C VAL A 21 -4.74 2.93 -1.83
N THR A 22 -5.91 2.35 -2.08
CA THR A 22 -7.18 2.76 -1.48
C THR A 22 -7.61 1.69 -0.49
N THR A 23 -7.87 2.05 0.77
CA THR A 23 -8.48 1.15 1.77
C THR A 23 -9.87 1.63 2.16
N TRP A 24 -10.73 0.68 2.51
CA TRP A 24 -12.03 0.91 3.11
C TRP A 24 -12.06 0.15 4.43
N ALA A 25 -12.52 0.82 5.49
CA ALA A 25 -12.67 0.22 6.81
C ALA A 25 -14.15 0.18 7.17
N ALA A 26 -14.72 -1.03 7.21
CA ALA A 26 -16.07 -1.25 7.71
C ALA A 26 -16.18 -2.66 8.29
N ASN A 27 -16.38 -2.76 9.60
CA ASN A 27 -16.79 -4.01 10.25
C ASN A 27 -18.32 -4.11 10.13
N GLY A 28 -18.83 -4.66 9.03
CA GLY A 28 -20.28 -4.80 8.81
C GLY A 28 -20.67 -5.35 7.45
N VAL A 29 -21.97 -5.58 7.24
CA VAL A 29 -22.54 -5.99 5.94
C VAL A 29 -22.72 -4.76 5.06
N ILE A 30 -22.14 -4.79 3.85
CA ILE A 30 -22.20 -3.68 2.88
C ILE A 30 -23.56 -3.71 2.16
N PRO A 31 -24.38 -2.63 2.22
CA PRO A 31 -25.70 -2.60 1.59
C PRO A 31 -25.74 -1.93 0.20
N ILE A 32 -24.60 -1.44 -0.32
CA ILE A 32 -24.48 -0.58 -1.53
C ILE A 32 -25.07 0.84 -1.25
N ASN A 33 -24.52 1.96 -1.71
CA ASN A 33 -23.39 2.25 -2.61
C ASN A 33 -22.34 3.18 -1.92
N HIS A 34 -21.45 3.83 -2.68
CA HIS A 34 -20.56 4.93 -2.24
C HIS A 34 -19.81 4.67 -0.92
N ALA A 35 -19.02 3.61 -0.86
CA ALA A 35 -18.09 3.41 0.25
C ALA A 35 -17.00 4.49 0.23
N GLU A 36 -17.06 5.43 1.17
CA GLU A 36 -16.02 6.46 1.33
C GLU A 36 -14.66 5.79 1.61
N PRO A 37 -13.59 6.15 0.88
CA PRO A 37 -12.27 5.58 1.09
C PRO A 37 -11.70 6.07 2.43
N HIS A 38 -11.34 5.13 3.30
CA HIS A 38 -10.79 5.44 4.62
C HIS A 38 -9.34 5.93 4.55
N LEU A 39 -8.63 5.54 3.49
CA LEU A 39 -7.29 6.03 3.13
C LEU A 39 -7.13 5.99 1.60
N VAL A 40 -6.55 7.04 1.03
CA VAL A 40 -5.83 7.02 -0.25
C VAL A 40 -4.39 7.40 0.03
N ALA A 41 -3.45 6.53 -0.33
CA ALA A 41 -2.03 6.75 -0.10
C ALA A 41 -1.19 6.25 -1.28
N ASP A 42 -0.09 6.93 -1.53
CA ASP A 42 0.97 6.41 -2.39
C ASP A 42 1.91 5.56 -1.53
N PHE A 43 2.22 4.37 -2.02
CA PHE A 43 3.18 3.43 -1.43
C PHE A 43 4.43 3.40 -2.29
N ASP A 44 5.54 3.81 -1.71
CA ASP A 44 6.87 3.71 -2.31
C ASP A 44 7.64 2.58 -1.61
N ASP A 45 7.87 1.49 -2.35
CA ASP A 45 8.47 0.25 -1.85
C ASP A 45 9.89 0.07 -2.38
N THR A 46 10.79 -0.42 -1.52
CA THR A 46 11.96 -1.21 -1.97
C THR A 46 11.67 -2.69 -1.79
N TYR A 47 12.01 -3.48 -2.80
CA TYR A 47 11.90 -4.93 -2.78
C TYR A 47 13.27 -5.58 -2.84
N ILE A 48 13.43 -6.63 -2.04
CA ILE A 48 14.57 -7.54 -2.09
C ILE A 48 14.11 -8.95 -2.42
N ARG A 49 14.88 -9.65 -3.23
CA ARG A 49 14.70 -11.07 -3.53
C ARG A 49 15.42 -11.90 -2.47
N GLY A 50 14.68 -12.80 -1.82
CA GLY A 50 15.24 -13.73 -0.85
C GLY A 50 15.97 -14.90 -1.51
N ALA A 51 16.78 -15.62 -0.73
CA ALA A 51 17.47 -16.83 -1.19
C ALA A 51 16.53 -17.96 -1.66
N ASP A 52 15.24 -17.90 -1.30
CA ASP A 52 14.17 -18.76 -1.82
C ASP A 52 13.62 -18.30 -3.19
N GLY A 53 14.26 -17.31 -3.81
CA GLY A 53 13.89 -16.70 -5.08
C GLY A 53 12.66 -15.78 -5.02
N ARG A 54 12.04 -15.59 -3.85
CA ARG A 54 10.82 -14.80 -3.67
C ARG A 54 11.12 -13.35 -3.31
N TRP A 55 10.46 -12.42 -4.00
CA TRP A 55 10.49 -10.99 -3.69
C TRP A 55 9.69 -10.67 -2.43
N ARG A 56 10.23 -9.77 -1.61
CA ARG A 56 9.61 -9.26 -0.38
C ARG A 56 9.80 -7.74 -0.33
N ILE A 57 8.88 -7.04 0.34
CA ILE A 57 9.07 -5.64 0.70
C ILE A 57 10.19 -5.59 1.74
N GLU A 58 11.29 -4.90 1.41
CA GLU A 58 12.41 -4.60 2.31
C GLU A 58 12.09 -3.35 3.14
N ARG A 59 11.53 -2.32 2.48
CA ARG A 59 11.04 -1.08 3.10
C ARG A 59 9.79 -0.60 2.36
N ARG A 60 8.86 0.00 3.09
CA ARG A 60 7.73 0.75 2.55
C ARG A 60 7.69 2.15 3.17
N GLU A 61 7.53 3.16 2.33
CA GLU A 61 7.15 4.52 2.73
C GLU A 61 5.68 4.73 2.34
N ILE A 62 4.90 5.40 3.21
CA ILE A 62 3.45 5.59 3.03
C ILE A 62 3.13 7.08 3.05
N SER A 63 2.94 7.65 1.86
CA SER A 63 2.51 9.03 1.66
C SER A 63 0.99 9.09 1.71
N ARG A 64 0.42 9.49 2.85
CA ARG A 64 -1.05 9.59 3.02
C ARG A 64 -1.56 10.85 2.31
N ILE A 65 -2.33 10.67 1.25
CA ILE A 65 -2.84 11.77 0.41
C ILE A 65 -4.23 12.21 0.85
N PHE A 66 -5.14 11.26 1.08
CA PHE A 66 -6.44 11.51 1.69
C PHE A 66 -6.66 10.55 2.85
N VAL A 67 -7.10 11.08 3.99
CA VAL A 67 -7.30 10.36 5.25
C VAL A 67 -8.68 10.76 5.77
N ALA A 68 -9.54 9.79 6.09
CA ALA A 68 -10.81 10.08 6.74
C ALA A 68 -10.57 10.75 8.11
N GLN A 69 -11.44 11.67 8.53
CA GLN A 69 -11.21 12.52 9.71
C GLN A 69 -11.07 11.71 11.03
N ASP A 70 -11.60 10.49 11.07
CA ASP A 70 -11.56 9.54 12.18
C ASP A 70 -10.39 8.53 12.11
N ASN A 71 -9.63 8.51 11.02
CA ASN A 71 -8.54 7.57 10.80
C ASN A 71 -7.28 8.01 11.56
N THR A 72 -7.05 7.41 12.73
CA THR A 72 -5.87 7.62 13.59
C THR A 72 -4.57 7.05 13.02
N GLY A 73 -4.63 6.38 11.87
CA GLY A 73 -3.50 5.73 11.22
C GLY A 73 -3.14 4.36 11.80
N PRO A 74 -2.10 3.69 11.25
CA PRO A 74 -1.61 2.43 11.78
C PRO A 74 -1.00 2.63 13.17
N VAL A 75 -1.53 1.95 14.17
CA VAL A 75 -0.96 1.92 15.53
C VAL A 75 0.23 0.95 15.52
N GLY A 76 1.40 1.46 15.13
CA GLY A 76 2.66 0.72 15.17
C GLY A 76 3.40 0.96 16.49
N GLY A 77 3.74 -0.13 17.17
CA GLY A 77 4.65 -0.17 18.32
C GLY A 77 5.76 -1.19 18.09
#